data_AF-A0A1H0IFF3-F1
#
_entry.id   AF-A0A1H0IFF3-F1
#
_cell.length_a   1.000
_cell.length_b   1.000
_cell.length_c   1.000
_cell.angle_alpha   90.00
_cell.angle_beta   90.00
_cell.angle_gamma   90.00
#
_symmetry.space_group_name_H-M   'P 1'
#
loop_
_entity.id
_entity.type
_entity.pdbx_description
1 polymer ?
#
loop_
_entity_poly.entity_id
_entity_poly.type
_entity_poly.pdbx_seq_one_letter_code
_entity_poly.pdbx_strand_id
1 'polypeptide(L)'
;MRLDVLDRGHRPAVRLFFGFSRLVSGVPMSDVPKALLYRPEFFGAVFLDLTARTMRGPSSWTAGEREHLARSTSELLRCPFCATTHAELLKIAGDPSPPRPELVAASRFLETLSPPGAVSRTALAEALDVSLVFHVVNRLANAFGFALRPGQLESGTRSLHRFGYRFPRLLTGPGAGGPEELRRAVLDTPARTPVALRRAAAAGEAWGSYAATVRSASHRITDEDVARLAREHTEDEIFEVTVAAAVGAALDHFDQGTRNLRT
;
A
#
# COMPACT_ATOMS: atom_id res chain seq x y z
N MET A 1 7.66 10.84 -9.90
CA MET A 1 8.14 9.77 -9.00
C MET A 1 9.52 9.34 -9.46
N ARG A 2 10.23 8.49 -8.70
CA ARG A 2 11.57 7.99 -9.09
C ARG A 2 11.58 7.13 -10.35
N LEU A 3 10.42 6.58 -10.72
CA LEU A 3 10.20 5.91 -11.99
C LEU A 3 9.32 6.78 -12.89
N ASP A 4 9.80 7.18 -14.07
CA ASP A 4 9.03 8.02 -15.01
C ASP A 4 7.85 7.24 -15.60
N VAL A 5 7.98 5.91 -15.73
CA VAL A 5 6.92 5.03 -16.21
C VAL A 5 5.68 5.09 -15.32
N LEU A 6 5.83 5.40 -14.02
CA LEU A 6 4.69 5.59 -13.12
C LEU A 6 3.96 6.91 -13.38
N ASP A 7 4.59 7.90 -14.00
CA ASP A 7 3.94 9.14 -14.41
C ASP A 7 3.37 9.05 -15.84
N ARG A 8 4.00 8.27 -16.73
CA ARG A 8 3.72 8.34 -18.19
C ARG A 8 3.35 7.02 -18.87
N GLY A 9 3.73 5.87 -18.31
CA GLY A 9 3.58 4.55 -18.93
C GLY A 9 2.19 3.92 -18.85
N HIS A 10 1.15 4.72 -18.59
CA HIS A 10 -0.20 4.23 -18.37
C HIS A 10 -0.91 3.81 -19.66
N ARG A 11 -1.75 2.77 -19.56
CA ARG A 11 -2.68 2.37 -20.63
C ARG A 11 -3.61 3.54 -21.01
N PRO A 12 -4.09 3.63 -22.27
CA PRO A 12 -4.91 4.76 -22.73
C PRO A 12 -6.14 5.05 -21.85
N ALA A 13 -6.85 4.00 -21.39
CA ALA A 13 -8.01 4.16 -20.51
C ALA A 13 -7.66 4.85 -19.17
N VAL A 14 -6.51 4.50 -18.58
CA VAL A 14 -6.02 5.12 -17.33
C VAL A 14 -5.58 6.57 -17.57
N ARG A 15 -4.90 6.83 -18.69
CA ARG A 15 -4.52 8.20 -19.09
C ARG A 15 -5.74 9.12 -19.26
N LEU A 16 -6.78 8.61 -19.92
CA LEU A 16 -8.04 9.33 -20.11
C LEU A 16 -8.72 9.61 -18.76
N PHE A 17 -8.76 8.61 -17.87
CA PHE A 17 -9.28 8.77 -16.52
C PHE A 17 -8.52 9.85 -15.74
N PHE A 18 -7.19 9.86 -15.76
CA PHE A 18 -6.39 10.90 -15.11
C PHE A 18 -6.62 12.29 -15.69
N GLY A 19 -6.72 12.40 -17.02
CA GLY A 19 -7.05 13.65 -17.69
C GLY A 19 -8.42 14.19 -17.25
N PHE A 20 -9.43 13.32 -17.23
CA PHE A 20 -10.77 13.68 -16.79
C PHE A 20 -10.82 14.07 -15.30
N SER A 21 -10.20 13.29 -14.42
CA SER A 21 -10.12 13.61 -12.98
C SER A 21 -9.44 14.96 -12.75
N ARG A 22 -8.38 15.28 -13.51
CA ARG A 22 -7.72 16.58 -13.46
C ARG A 22 -8.62 17.71 -13.96
N LEU A 23 -9.37 17.49 -15.04
CA LEU A 23 -10.30 18.48 -15.58
C LEU A 23 -11.41 18.82 -14.57
N VAL A 24 -11.95 17.82 -13.89
CA VAL A 24 -13.04 18.00 -12.92
C VAL A 24 -12.56 18.60 -11.59
N SER A 25 -11.41 18.16 -11.09
CA SER A 25 -10.92 18.59 -9.77
C SER A 25 -9.98 19.80 -9.81
N GLY A 26 -9.46 20.17 -10.99
CA GLY A 26 -8.41 21.17 -11.14
C GLY A 26 -7.01 20.71 -10.65
N VAL A 27 -6.89 19.48 -10.13
CA VAL A 27 -5.68 18.99 -9.47
C VAL A 27 -5.17 17.73 -10.19
N PRO A 28 -3.85 17.61 -10.46
CA PRO A 28 -3.31 16.39 -11.06
C PRO A 28 -3.49 15.18 -10.13
N MET A 29 -3.63 13.99 -10.71
CA MET A 29 -3.73 12.75 -9.93
C MET A 29 -2.53 12.59 -8.98
N SER A 30 -2.80 12.17 -7.74
CA SER A 30 -1.74 11.86 -6.76
C SER A 30 -0.96 10.61 -7.17
N ASP A 31 0.17 10.38 -6.50
CA ASP A 31 1.11 9.33 -6.90
C ASP A 31 0.61 7.91 -6.56
N VAL A 32 -0.23 7.74 -5.54
CA VAL A 32 -0.82 6.43 -5.18
C VAL A 32 -1.66 5.83 -6.33
N PRO A 33 -2.70 6.51 -6.88
CA PRO A 33 -3.47 5.97 -8.00
C PRO A 33 -2.62 5.68 -9.24
N LYS A 34 -1.58 6.48 -9.48
CA LYS A 34 -0.64 6.21 -10.59
C LYS A 34 0.09 4.88 -10.37
N ALA A 35 0.68 4.66 -9.20
CA ALA A 35 1.37 3.40 -8.93
C ALA A 35 0.42 2.19 -8.99
N LEU A 36 -0.80 2.33 -8.48
CA LEU A 36 -1.79 1.24 -8.46
C LEU A 36 -2.43 0.96 -9.83
N LEU A 37 -2.50 1.94 -10.74
CA LEU A 37 -3.11 1.76 -12.07
C LEU A 37 -2.09 1.56 -13.20
N TYR A 38 -0.80 1.57 -12.90
CA TYR A 38 0.25 1.38 -13.90
C TYR A 38 0.20 -0.02 -14.54
N ARG A 39 0.20 -1.07 -13.70
CA ARG A 39 0.07 -2.47 -14.12
C ARG A 39 -0.91 -3.20 -13.21
N PRO A 40 -2.21 -2.88 -13.32
CA PRO A 40 -3.21 -3.31 -12.36
C PRO A 40 -3.35 -4.84 -12.32
N GLU A 41 -3.15 -5.54 -13.44
CA GLU A 41 -3.25 -7.00 -13.51
C GLU A 41 -2.17 -7.72 -12.69
N PHE A 42 -1.01 -7.09 -12.50
CA PHE A 42 0.10 -7.65 -11.72
C PHE A 42 -0.11 -7.44 -10.21
N PHE A 43 -0.64 -6.28 -9.80
CA PHE A 43 -0.67 -5.88 -8.39
C PHE A 43 -1.89 -5.03 -8.03
N GLY A 44 -2.11 -3.96 -8.79
CA GLY A 44 -3.06 -2.92 -8.40
C GLY A 44 -4.50 -3.38 -8.23
N ALA A 45 -4.99 -4.28 -9.08
CA ALA A 45 -6.37 -4.75 -9.06
C ALA A 45 -6.71 -5.50 -7.77
N VAL A 46 -5.89 -6.49 -7.43
CA VAL A 46 -6.04 -7.30 -6.22
C VAL A 46 -5.83 -6.46 -4.96
N PHE A 47 -4.85 -5.55 -5.00
CA PHE A 47 -4.52 -4.69 -3.87
C PHE A 47 -5.61 -3.64 -3.59
N LEU A 48 -6.19 -3.04 -4.63
CA LEU A 48 -7.31 -2.09 -4.49
C LEU A 48 -8.56 -2.76 -3.93
N ASP A 49 -8.87 -3.99 -4.36
CA ASP A 49 -10.02 -4.72 -3.84
C ASP A 49 -9.81 -5.16 -2.37
N LEU A 50 -8.59 -5.57 -2.02
CA LEU A 50 -8.19 -5.78 -0.62
C LEU A 50 -8.38 -4.51 0.19
N THR A 51 -7.78 -3.40 -0.24
CA THR A 51 -7.84 -2.10 0.43
C THR A 51 -9.27 -1.63 0.64
N ALA A 52 -10.13 -1.71 -0.38
CA ALA A 52 -11.52 -1.26 -0.27
C ALA A 52 -12.33 -2.09 0.74
N ARG A 53 -12.15 -3.42 0.75
CA ARG A 53 -12.80 -4.28 1.76
C ARG A 53 -12.26 -4.01 3.15
N THR A 54 -10.94 -3.94 3.30
CA THR A 54 -10.28 -3.68 4.59
C THR A 54 -10.69 -2.32 5.17
N MET A 55 -10.71 -1.26 4.36
CA MET A 55 -10.94 0.12 4.85
C MET A 55 -12.41 0.52 4.93
N ARG A 56 -13.30 -0.12 4.17
CA ARG A 56 -14.73 0.28 4.10
C ARG A 56 -15.73 -0.85 4.25
N GLY A 57 -15.29 -2.10 4.25
CA GLY A 57 -16.16 -3.25 4.53
C GLY A 57 -16.57 -3.34 6.00
N PRO A 58 -17.44 -4.32 6.34
CA PRO A 58 -17.79 -4.64 7.72
C PRO A 58 -16.55 -4.94 8.56
N SER A 59 -16.49 -4.39 9.77
CA SER A 59 -15.38 -4.59 10.71
C SER A 59 -15.82 -4.18 12.12
N SER A 60 -15.14 -4.75 13.11
CA SER A 60 -15.17 -4.31 14.51
C SER A 60 -14.56 -2.92 14.71
N TRP A 61 -13.80 -2.43 13.72
CA TRP A 61 -13.18 -1.11 13.70
C TRP A 61 -13.99 -0.15 12.82
N THR A 62 -14.25 1.05 13.34
CA THR A 62 -14.86 2.11 12.54
C THR A 62 -13.96 2.54 11.38
N ALA A 63 -14.48 3.32 10.43
CA ALA A 63 -13.63 3.89 9.38
C ALA A 63 -12.50 4.75 9.98
N GLY A 64 -12.81 5.61 10.94
CA GLY A 64 -11.84 6.42 11.67
C GLY A 64 -10.75 5.63 12.38
N GLU A 65 -11.13 4.54 13.05
CA GLU A 65 -10.16 3.67 13.73
C GLU A 65 -9.22 2.96 12.75
N ARG A 66 -9.71 2.57 11.56
CA ARG A 66 -8.86 2.01 10.51
C ARG A 66 -7.90 3.05 9.93
N GLU A 67 -8.34 4.30 9.76
CA GLU A 67 -7.45 5.41 9.38
C GLU A 67 -6.41 5.72 10.47
N HIS A 68 -6.77 5.54 11.76
CA HIS A 68 -5.82 5.67 12.87
C HIS A 68 -4.72 4.60 12.78
N LEU A 69 -5.09 3.32 12.61
CA LEU A 69 -4.14 2.23 12.41
C LEU A 69 -3.25 2.45 11.17
N ALA A 70 -3.84 2.96 10.08
CA ALA A 70 -3.12 3.34 8.87
C ALA A 70 -2.06 4.41 9.14
N ARG A 71 -2.44 5.47 9.88
CA ARG A 71 -1.54 6.57 10.25
C ARG A 71 -0.41 6.08 11.16
N SER A 72 -0.71 5.33 12.21
CA SER A 72 0.30 4.75 13.12
C SER A 72 1.30 3.87 12.38
N THR A 73 0.81 3.02 11.46
CA THR A 73 1.67 2.21 10.59
C THR A 73 2.57 3.09 9.71
N SER A 74 2.05 4.20 9.21
CA SER A 74 2.79 5.13 8.36
C SER A 74 3.86 5.90 9.13
N GLU A 75 3.60 6.25 10.38
CA GLU A 75 4.57 6.84 11.32
C GLU A 75 5.69 5.83 11.64
N LEU A 76 5.33 4.57 11.95
CA LEU A 76 6.29 3.48 12.19
C LEU A 76 7.23 3.26 11.00
N LEU A 77 6.69 3.26 9.78
CA LEU A 77 7.45 3.05 8.53
C LEU A 77 8.09 4.33 8.00
N ARG A 78 7.97 5.46 8.71
CA ARG A 78 8.53 6.77 8.37
C ARG A 78 8.14 7.23 6.96
N CYS A 79 6.86 7.10 6.63
CA CYS A 79 6.33 7.54 5.35
C CYS A 79 5.56 8.86 5.48
N PRO A 80 6.16 10.01 5.11
CA PRO A 80 5.51 11.31 5.28
C PRO A 80 4.27 11.47 4.40
N PHE A 81 4.28 10.90 3.18
CA PHE A 81 3.14 10.94 2.26
C PHE A 81 1.90 10.30 2.90
N CYS A 82 2.03 9.07 3.38
CA CYS A 82 0.93 8.32 3.97
C CYS A 82 0.52 8.91 5.33
N ALA A 83 1.48 9.25 6.21
CA ALA A 83 1.16 9.84 7.51
C ALA A 83 0.35 11.14 7.37
N THR A 84 0.73 12.01 6.44
CA THR A 84 -0.01 13.26 6.14
C THR A 84 -1.40 12.97 5.56
N THR A 85 -1.49 12.06 4.60
CA THR A 85 -2.76 11.69 3.95
C THR A 85 -3.76 11.10 4.96
N HIS A 86 -3.30 10.22 5.85
CA HIS A 86 -4.16 9.58 6.84
C HIS A 86 -4.50 10.49 8.01
N ALA A 87 -3.63 11.45 8.36
CA ALA A 87 -3.98 12.52 9.30
C ALA A 87 -5.14 13.38 8.77
N GLU A 88 -5.18 13.65 7.47
CA GLU A 88 -6.31 14.37 6.85
C GLU A 88 -7.56 13.47 6.75
N LEU A 89 -7.42 12.19 6.39
CA LEU A 89 -8.54 11.26 6.31
C LEU A 89 -9.24 11.08 7.66
N LEU A 90 -8.51 11.11 8.78
CA LEU A 90 -9.11 11.07 10.12
C LEU A 90 -10.14 12.19 10.33
N LYS A 91 -9.89 13.40 9.83
CA LYS A 91 -10.83 14.53 9.92
C LYS A 91 -12.14 14.28 9.16
N ILE A 92 -12.09 13.43 8.12
CA ILE A 92 -13.22 13.13 7.24
C ILE A 92 -13.95 11.86 7.69
N ALA A 93 -13.21 10.84 8.11
CA ALA A 93 -13.72 9.52 8.48
C ALA A 93 -14.19 9.43 9.94
N GLY A 94 -13.87 10.45 10.75
CA GLY A 94 -14.15 10.54 12.19
C GLY A 94 -12.89 10.25 13.00
N ASP A 95 -12.35 11.26 13.68
CA ASP A 95 -11.17 11.10 14.53
C ASP A 95 -11.56 10.33 15.81
N PRO A 96 -10.96 9.16 16.11
CA PRO A 96 -11.28 8.40 17.30
C PRO A 96 -10.62 8.95 18.57
N SER A 97 -10.11 10.19 18.58
CA SER A 97 -9.43 10.78 19.74
C SER A 97 -10.40 11.15 20.88
N PRO A 98 -10.14 10.73 22.14
CA PRO A 98 -9.07 9.84 22.57
C PRO A 98 -9.34 8.37 22.19
N PRO A 99 -8.33 7.60 21.72
CA PRO A 99 -8.55 6.23 21.26
C PRO A 99 -8.97 5.31 22.42
N ARG A 100 -9.97 4.46 22.17
CA ARG A 100 -10.40 3.45 23.16
C ARG A 100 -9.29 2.43 23.46
N PRO A 101 -9.30 1.79 24.64
CA PRO A 101 -8.24 0.87 25.05
C PRO A 101 -7.96 -0.27 24.06
N GLU A 102 -8.99 -0.79 23.40
CA GLU A 102 -8.84 -1.86 22.41
C GLU A 102 -8.05 -1.41 21.19
N LEU A 103 -8.27 -0.17 20.73
CA LEU A 103 -7.53 0.39 19.59
C LEU A 103 -6.05 0.59 19.96
N VAL A 104 -5.78 1.09 21.17
CA VAL A 104 -4.41 1.24 21.68
C VAL A 104 -3.70 -0.12 21.77
N ALA A 105 -4.39 -1.13 22.28
CA ALA A 105 -3.87 -2.50 22.38
C ALA A 105 -3.64 -3.12 20.99
N ALA A 106 -4.52 -2.87 20.02
CA ALA A 106 -4.36 -3.31 18.64
C ALA A 106 -3.16 -2.63 17.94
N SER A 107 -2.98 -1.32 18.09
CA SER A 107 -1.80 -0.62 17.55
C SER A 107 -0.49 -1.21 18.09
N ARG A 108 -0.42 -1.44 19.41
CA ARG A 108 0.74 -2.08 20.05
C ARG A 108 0.95 -3.53 19.58
N PHE A 109 -0.14 -4.27 19.34
CA PHE A 109 -0.06 -5.59 18.74
C PHE A 109 0.54 -5.54 17.35
N LEU A 110 0.18 -4.58 16.50
CA LEU A 110 0.76 -4.48 15.15
C LEU A 110 2.27 -4.17 15.19
N GLU A 111 2.75 -3.46 16.22
CA GLU A 111 4.19 -3.20 16.39
C GLU A 111 4.97 -4.42 16.89
N THR A 112 4.40 -5.18 17.84
CA THR A 112 5.10 -6.24 18.58
C THR A 112 4.73 -7.66 18.18
N LEU A 113 3.64 -7.80 17.43
CA LEU A 113 2.94 -9.05 17.11
C LEU A 113 2.60 -9.91 18.32
N SER A 114 2.50 -9.32 19.51
CA SER A 114 2.17 -9.99 20.77
C SER A 114 0.69 -9.78 21.12
N PRO A 115 -0.18 -10.80 21.03
CA PRO A 115 -1.62 -10.62 21.16
C PRO A 115 -2.03 -10.14 22.57
N PRO A 116 -2.83 -9.06 22.69
CA PRO A 116 -3.38 -8.63 23.96
C PRO A 116 -4.57 -9.49 24.37
N GLY A 117 -4.75 -9.75 25.67
CA GLY A 117 -5.93 -10.46 26.19
C GLY A 117 -7.24 -9.66 26.14
N ALA A 118 -7.17 -8.34 25.97
CA ALA A 118 -8.31 -7.42 26.02
C ALA A 118 -9.03 -7.22 24.67
N VAL A 119 -8.50 -7.73 23.56
CA VAL A 119 -9.05 -7.52 22.22
C VAL A 119 -9.41 -8.87 21.60
N SER A 120 -10.57 -8.97 20.95
CA SER A 120 -10.99 -10.22 20.32
C SER A 120 -10.03 -10.63 19.19
N ARG A 121 -9.82 -11.94 19.00
CA ARG A 121 -8.98 -12.46 17.91
C ARG A 121 -9.48 -11.99 16.53
N THR A 122 -10.80 -11.86 16.34
CA THR A 122 -11.40 -11.30 15.11
C THR A 122 -10.97 -9.85 14.88
N ALA A 123 -11.07 -9.00 15.90
CA ALA A 123 -10.65 -7.60 15.77
C ALA A 123 -9.13 -7.47 15.51
N LEU A 124 -8.31 -8.32 16.12
CA LEU A 124 -6.87 -8.37 15.84
C LEU A 124 -6.56 -8.84 14.41
N ALA A 125 -7.31 -9.82 13.88
CA ALA A 125 -7.18 -10.26 12.49
C ALA A 125 -7.55 -9.14 11.50
N GLU A 126 -8.65 -8.43 11.75
CA GLU A 126 -9.03 -7.27 10.94
C GLU A 126 -7.99 -6.13 11.01
N ALA A 127 -7.34 -5.94 12.16
CA ALA A 127 -6.23 -4.99 12.29
C ALA A 127 -4.99 -5.43 11.49
N LEU A 128 -4.71 -6.73 11.39
CA LEU A 128 -3.64 -7.26 10.52
C LEU A 128 -3.95 -7.01 9.03
N ASP A 129 -5.20 -7.10 8.60
CA ASP A 129 -5.58 -6.75 7.22
C ASP A 129 -5.27 -5.27 6.92
N VAL A 130 -5.57 -4.37 7.86
CA VAL A 130 -5.20 -2.94 7.76
C VAL A 130 -3.68 -2.80 7.69
N SER A 131 -2.95 -3.47 8.58
CA SER A 131 -1.49 -3.45 8.62
C SER A 131 -0.86 -3.94 7.32
N LEU A 132 -1.38 -5.02 6.73
CA LEU A 132 -0.94 -5.57 5.44
C LEU A 132 -1.02 -4.52 4.33
N VAL A 133 -2.17 -3.86 4.18
CA VAL A 133 -2.37 -2.78 3.18
C VAL A 133 -1.35 -1.67 3.39
N PHE A 134 -1.19 -1.19 4.63
CA PHE A 134 -0.33 -0.06 4.90
C PHE A 134 1.15 -0.41 4.89
N HIS A 135 1.54 -1.63 5.22
CA HIS A 135 2.90 -2.10 5.04
C HIS A 135 3.34 -2.07 3.56
N VAL A 136 2.44 -2.41 2.64
CA VAL A 136 2.72 -2.35 1.19
C VAL A 136 2.81 -0.90 0.73
N VAL A 137 1.74 -0.11 0.89
CA VAL A 137 1.69 1.23 0.27
C VAL A 137 2.74 2.19 0.84
N ASN A 138 3.07 2.09 2.14
CA ASN A 138 4.11 2.92 2.74
C ASN A 138 5.49 2.61 2.16
N ARG A 139 5.81 1.33 1.94
CA ARG A 139 7.10 0.93 1.34
C ARG A 139 7.19 1.37 -0.12
N LEU A 140 6.10 1.26 -0.88
CA LEU A 140 6.04 1.76 -2.26
C LEU A 140 6.17 3.29 -2.31
N ALA A 141 5.46 4.00 -1.43
CA ALA A 141 5.50 5.45 -1.36
C ALA A 141 6.92 5.95 -1.04
N ASN A 142 7.58 5.31 -0.06
CA ASN A 142 8.95 5.60 0.28
C ASN A 142 9.93 5.25 -0.85
N ALA A 143 9.80 4.07 -1.47
CA ALA A 143 10.72 3.59 -2.51
C ALA A 143 10.59 4.38 -3.82
N PHE A 144 9.37 4.71 -4.25
CA PHE A 144 9.11 5.46 -5.48
C PHE A 144 9.11 6.99 -5.28
N GLY A 145 9.25 7.46 -4.05
CA GLY A 145 9.34 8.89 -3.74
C GLY A 145 8.02 9.61 -4.02
N PHE A 146 6.92 9.09 -3.46
CA PHE A 146 5.62 9.76 -3.58
C PHE A 146 5.65 11.12 -2.89
N ALA A 147 5.06 12.11 -3.53
CA ALA A 147 4.95 13.45 -2.99
C ALA A 147 3.52 14.00 -3.12
N LEU A 148 3.08 14.74 -2.10
CA LEU A 148 1.86 15.53 -2.18
C LEU A 148 2.17 16.86 -2.87
N ARG A 149 1.53 17.10 -4.00
CA ARG A 149 1.57 18.39 -4.72
C ARG A 149 0.45 19.30 -4.20
N PRO A 150 0.56 20.63 -4.38
CA PRO A 150 -0.49 21.56 -3.93
C PRO A 150 -1.90 21.15 -4.39
N GLY A 151 -2.86 21.16 -3.46
CA GLY A 151 -4.26 20.79 -3.68
C GLY A 151 -4.56 19.29 -3.76
N GLN A 152 -3.54 18.41 -3.78
CA GLN A 152 -3.75 16.95 -3.85
C GLN A 152 -4.27 16.36 -2.55
N LEU A 153 -3.94 16.96 -1.40
CA LEU A 153 -4.30 16.41 -0.10
C LEU A 153 -5.83 16.41 0.07
N GLU A 154 -6.47 17.58 0.04
CA GLU A 154 -7.90 17.72 0.33
C GLU A 154 -8.77 17.11 -0.78
N SER A 155 -8.38 17.31 -2.05
CA SER A 155 -9.09 16.73 -3.19
C SER A 155 -8.99 15.21 -3.21
N GLY A 156 -7.78 14.69 -2.93
CA GLY A 156 -7.47 13.27 -2.91
C GLY A 156 -8.18 12.54 -1.78
N THR A 157 -8.10 13.04 -0.54
CA THR A 157 -8.71 12.40 0.63
C THR A 157 -10.23 12.43 0.57
N ARG A 158 -10.83 13.54 0.10
CA ARG A 158 -12.29 13.61 -0.13
C ARG A 158 -12.75 12.59 -1.18
N SER A 159 -11.99 12.44 -2.26
CA SER A 159 -12.29 11.45 -3.30
C SER A 159 -12.13 10.02 -2.76
N LEU A 160 -11.04 9.74 -2.05
CA LEU A 160 -10.76 8.43 -1.47
C LEU A 160 -11.83 8.02 -0.46
N HIS A 161 -12.24 8.95 0.40
CA HIS A 161 -13.34 8.78 1.33
C HIS A 161 -14.64 8.51 0.57
N ARG A 162 -15.01 9.38 -0.39
CA ARG A 162 -16.27 9.28 -1.15
C ARG A 162 -16.41 7.96 -1.91
N PHE A 163 -15.35 7.50 -2.56
CA PHE A 163 -15.39 6.29 -3.39
C PHE A 163 -14.95 5.02 -2.63
N GLY A 164 -14.54 5.17 -1.37
CA GLY A 164 -14.18 4.05 -0.51
C GLY A 164 -13.05 3.20 -1.06
N TYR A 165 -11.97 3.86 -1.50
CA TYR A 165 -10.78 3.21 -2.08
C TYR A 165 -11.03 2.42 -3.38
N ARG A 166 -12.20 2.57 -4.01
CA ARG A 166 -12.53 1.88 -5.27
C ARG A 166 -12.20 2.72 -6.50
N PHE A 167 -11.77 2.03 -7.55
CA PHE A 167 -11.62 2.58 -8.90
C PHE A 167 -12.59 1.89 -9.87
N PRO A 168 -12.94 2.53 -11.00
CA PRO A 168 -13.75 1.90 -12.03
C PRO A 168 -13.16 0.57 -12.50
N ARG A 169 -14.00 -0.47 -12.62
CA ARG A 169 -13.56 -1.83 -13.01
C ARG A 169 -13.02 -1.90 -14.43
N LEU A 170 -13.34 -0.94 -15.29
CA LEU A 170 -12.69 -0.80 -16.60
C LEU A 170 -11.18 -0.52 -16.49
N LEU A 171 -10.73 0.10 -15.39
CA LEU A 171 -9.32 0.41 -15.16
C LEU A 171 -8.59 -0.72 -14.44
N THR A 172 -9.25 -1.38 -13.49
CA THR A 172 -8.62 -2.40 -12.64
C THR A 172 -8.85 -3.83 -13.12
N GLY A 173 -9.85 -4.07 -13.97
CA GLY A 173 -10.30 -5.41 -14.32
C GLY A 173 -11.07 -6.12 -13.19
N PRO A 174 -11.41 -7.40 -13.38
CA PRO A 174 -11.99 -8.23 -12.34
C PRO A 174 -10.94 -8.49 -11.25
N GLY A 175 -11.36 -8.44 -9.99
CA GLY A 175 -10.46 -8.68 -8.87
C GLY A 175 -11.25 -9.01 -7.63
N ALA A 176 -10.93 -10.14 -7.03
CA ALA A 176 -11.23 -10.46 -5.64
C ALA A 176 -9.92 -10.31 -4.88
N GLY A 177 -9.86 -9.35 -3.97
CA GLY A 177 -8.70 -9.10 -3.14
C GLY A 177 -8.60 -10.13 -2.02
N GLY A 178 -7.40 -10.33 -1.50
CA GLY A 178 -7.14 -11.17 -0.34
C GLY A 178 -5.64 -11.31 -0.13
N PRO A 179 -5.16 -11.66 1.08
CA PRO A 179 -3.74 -11.88 1.31
C PRO A 179 -3.16 -12.96 0.38
N GLU A 180 -3.88 -14.06 0.16
CA GLU A 180 -3.45 -15.14 -0.74
C GLU A 180 -3.51 -14.73 -2.23
N GLU A 181 -4.54 -14.00 -2.63
CA GLU A 181 -4.65 -13.48 -4.00
C GLU A 181 -3.52 -12.49 -4.30
N LEU A 182 -3.19 -11.63 -3.32
CA LEU A 182 -2.09 -10.68 -3.43
C LEU A 182 -0.75 -11.42 -3.56
N ARG A 183 -0.52 -12.44 -2.73
CA ARG A 183 0.67 -13.30 -2.78
C ARG A 183 0.80 -13.94 -4.16
N ARG A 184 -0.26 -14.57 -4.66
CA ARG A 184 -0.28 -15.27 -5.95
C ARG A 184 -0.02 -14.33 -7.13
N ALA A 185 -0.72 -13.19 -7.18
CA ALA A 185 -0.57 -12.21 -8.25
C ALA A 185 0.85 -11.64 -8.33
N VAL A 186 1.44 -11.32 -7.18
CA VAL A 186 2.73 -10.65 -7.13
C VAL A 186 3.89 -11.65 -7.21
N LEU A 187 3.77 -12.88 -6.71
CA LEU A 187 4.90 -13.81 -6.59
C LEU A 187 4.85 -15.00 -7.55
N ASP A 188 3.69 -15.40 -8.06
CA ASP A 188 3.53 -16.69 -8.74
C ASP A 188 3.06 -16.57 -10.19
N THR A 189 2.26 -15.56 -10.53
CA THR A 189 1.74 -15.43 -11.90
C THR A 189 2.79 -14.87 -12.87
N PRO A 190 2.70 -15.15 -14.18
CA PRO A 190 3.59 -14.57 -15.19
C PRO A 190 3.61 -13.04 -15.15
N ALA A 191 4.80 -12.48 -15.31
CA ALA A 191 5.08 -11.03 -15.24
C ALA A 191 6.29 -10.70 -16.13
N ARG A 192 6.79 -9.46 -16.09
CA ARG A 192 8.03 -9.08 -16.81
C ARG A 192 9.25 -9.75 -16.19
N THR A 193 9.27 -9.85 -14.87
CA THR A 193 10.33 -10.47 -14.09
C THR A 193 10.05 -11.96 -13.82
N PRO A 194 11.08 -12.82 -13.86
CA PRO A 194 10.93 -14.23 -13.50
C PRO A 194 10.39 -14.42 -12.08
N VAL A 195 9.59 -15.47 -11.87
CA VAL A 195 9.06 -15.85 -10.55
C VAL A 195 10.18 -15.97 -9.51
N ALA A 196 11.31 -16.58 -9.87
CA ALA A 196 12.45 -16.72 -8.97
C ALA A 196 13.00 -15.37 -8.49
N LEU A 197 13.08 -14.38 -9.37
CA LEU A 197 13.54 -13.03 -9.01
C LEU A 197 12.56 -12.33 -8.07
N ARG A 198 11.25 -12.44 -8.32
CA ARG A 198 10.23 -11.86 -7.43
C ARG A 198 10.19 -12.52 -6.06
N ARG A 199 10.38 -13.85 -5.99
CA ARG A 199 10.50 -14.55 -4.70
C ARG A 199 11.78 -14.17 -3.95
N ALA A 200 12.90 -14.03 -4.64
CA ALA A 200 14.13 -13.50 -4.05
C ALA A 200 13.92 -12.05 -3.54
N ALA A 201 13.25 -11.20 -4.32
CA ALA A 201 12.90 -9.84 -3.88
C ALA A 201 11.99 -9.85 -2.66
N ALA A 202 10.97 -10.72 -2.65
CA ALA A 202 10.09 -10.92 -1.51
C ALA A 202 10.86 -11.39 -0.28
N ALA A 203 11.91 -12.20 -0.40
CA ALA A 203 12.79 -12.57 0.70
C ALA A 203 13.81 -11.48 1.09
N GLY A 204 14.03 -10.48 0.23
CA GLY A 204 15.01 -9.40 0.43
C GLY A 204 16.38 -9.66 -0.21
N GLU A 205 16.48 -10.65 -1.09
CA GLU A 205 17.73 -11.17 -1.65
C GLU A 205 18.00 -10.67 -3.07
N ALA A 206 17.09 -9.92 -3.67
CA ALA A 206 17.24 -9.40 -5.03
C ALA A 206 18.05 -8.09 -5.09
N TRP A 207 18.94 -8.03 -6.10
CA TRP A 207 19.73 -6.85 -6.49
C TRP A 207 20.56 -6.24 -5.35
N GLY A 208 21.43 -7.07 -4.77
CA GLY A 208 22.31 -6.69 -3.67
C GLY A 208 21.50 -6.33 -2.43
N SER A 209 21.67 -5.11 -1.92
CA SER A 209 20.94 -4.64 -0.73
C SER A 209 19.56 -4.02 -1.06
N TYR A 210 19.20 -3.86 -2.33
CA TYR A 210 18.01 -3.08 -2.70
C TYR A 210 16.71 -3.64 -2.11
N ALA A 211 16.42 -4.92 -2.36
CA ALA A 211 15.19 -5.54 -1.86
C ALA A 211 15.14 -5.58 -0.33
N ALA A 212 16.26 -5.87 0.33
CA ALA A 212 16.38 -5.79 1.79
C ALA A 212 16.10 -4.37 2.32
N THR A 213 16.58 -3.32 1.64
CA THR A 213 16.32 -1.93 2.00
C THR A 213 14.85 -1.58 1.79
N VAL A 214 14.20 -1.99 0.70
CA VAL A 214 12.75 -1.80 0.51
C VAL A 214 11.95 -2.44 1.65
N ARG A 215 12.33 -3.65 2.07
CA ARG A 215 11.65 -4.39 3.14
C ARG A 215 11.79 -3.73 4.52
N SER A 216 12.99 -3.27 4.88
CA SER A 216 13.34 -2.87 6.25
C SER A 216 13.50 -1.36 6.46
N ALA A 217 13.87 -0.61 5.42
CA ALA A 217 14.26 0.80 5.51
C ALA A 217 13.91 1.57 4.23
N SER A 218 12.72 1.34 3.65
CA SER A 218 12.30 1.94 2.37
C SER A 218 12.45 3.46 2.32
N HIS A 219 12.30 4.16 3.45
CA HIS A 219 12.50 5.61 3.58
C HIS A 219 13.93 6.07 3.27
N ARG A 220 14.89 5.15 3.17
CA ARG A 220 16.29 5.42 2.80
C ARG A 220 16.58 5.22 1.32
N ILE A 221 15.64 4.69 0.54
CA ILE A 221 15.83 4.56 -0.92
C ILE A 221 15.91 5.96 -1.53
N THR A 222 16.97 6.18 -2.31
CA THR A 222 17.26 7.46 -2.95
C THR A 222 17.03 7.41 -4.47
N ASP A 223 17.10 8.58 -5.10
CA ASP A 223 17.07 8.69 -6.57
C ASP A 223 18.31 8.02 -7.18
N GLU A 224 19.46 8.08 -6.51
CA GLU A 224 20.72 7.45 -6.94
C GLU A 224 20.63 5.91 -6.93
N ASP A 225 19.95 5.33 -5.94
CA ASP A 225 19.71 3.89 -5.89
C ASP A 225 18.91 3.41 -7.10
N VAL A 226 17.83 4.14 -7.43
CA VAL A 226 16.97 3.81 -8.57
C VAL A 226 17.70 4.05 -9.89
N ALA A 227 18.44 5.16 -10.01
CA ALA A 227 19.25 5.46 -11.19
C ALA A 227 20.35 4.42 -11.43
N ARG A 228 20.90 3.82 -10.36
CA ARG A 228 21.85 2.71 -10.47
C ARG A 228 21.21 1.45 -11.03
N LEU A 229 20.03 1.06 -10.55
CA LEU A 229 19.29 -0.08 -11.10
C LEU A 229 18.90 0.14 -12.56
N ALA A 230 18.51 1.37 -12.92
CA ALA A 230 18.11 1.72 -14.28
C ALA A 230 19.23 1.59 -15.33
N ARG A 231 20.49 1.38 -14.92
CA ARG A 231 21.61 1.09 -15.83
C ARG A 231 21.56 -0.34 -16.40
N GLU A 232 20.93 -1.26 -15.67
CA GLU A 232 20.93 -2.70 -15.98
C GLU A 232 19.52 -3.29 -16.10
N HIS A 233 18.50 -2.57 -15.63
CA HIS A 233 17.12 -3.03 -15.56
C HIS A 233 16.16 -1.98 -16.10
N THR A 234 15.05 -2.44 -16.67
CA THR A 234 13.95 -1.59 -17.12
C THR A 234 13.13 -1.07 -15.94
N GLU A 235 12.44 0.07 -16.10
CA GLU A 235 11.54 0.58 -15.06
C GLU A 235 10.38 -0.39 -14.74
N ASP A 236 9.93 -1.19 -15.72
CA ASP A 236 8.98 -2.29 -15.51
C ASP A 236 9.51 -3.32 -14.50
N GLU A 237 10.77 -3.73 -14.66
CA GLU A 237 11.41 -4.70 -13.76
C GLU A 237 11.64 -4.09 -12.38
N ILE A 238 12.11 -2.83 -12.31
CA ILE A 238 12.31 -2.13 -11.04
C ILE A 238 10.98 -2.01 -10.30
N PHE A 239 9.90 -1.67 -10.99
CA PHE A 239 8.56 -1.64 -10.41
C PHE A 239 8.16 -3.01 -9.83
N GLU A 240 8.27 -4.09 -10.61
CA GLU A 240 7.86 -5.43 -10.15
C GLU A 240 8.68 -5.95 -8.96
N VAL A 241 10.01 -5.74 -8.97
CA VAL A 241 10.88 -6.15 -7.86
C VAL A 241 10.61 -5.33 -6.60
N THR A 242 10.36 -4.03 -6.73
CA THR A 242 9.99 -3.18 -5.58
C THR A 242 8.66 -3.60 -4.98
N VAL A 243 7.66 -3.89 -5.83
CA VAL A 243 6.36 -4.41 -5.39
C VAL A 243 6.51 -5.76 -4.71
N ALA A 244 7.28 -6.69 -5.27
CA ALA A 244 7.51 -8.00 -4.66
C ALA A 244 8.21 -7.89 -3.30
N ALA A 245 9.22 -7.01 -3.16
CA ALA A 245 9.87 -6.76 -1.88
C ALA A 245 8.92 -6.15 -0.84
N ALA A 246 8.13 -5.14 -1.23
CA ALA A 246 7.15 -4.51 -0.34
C ALA A 246 6.05 -5.48 0.11
N VAL A 247 5.51 -6.27 -0.82
CA VAL A 247 4.47 -7.28 -0.56
C VAL A 247 5.01 -8.42 0.28
N GLY A 248 6.22 -8.91 0.01
CA GLY A 248 6.88 -9.91 0.84
C GLY A 248 7.00 -9.45 2.30
N ALA A 249 7.47 -8.23 2.55
CA ALA A 249 7.62 -7.73 3.93
C ALA A 249 6.27 -7.57 4.64
N ALA A 250 5.23 -7.18 3.89
CA ALA A 250 3.90 -7.03 4.44
C ALA A 250 3.26 -8.39 4.76
N LEU A 251 3.43 -9.38 3.89
CA LEU A 251 2.93 -10.75 4.09
C LEU A 251 3.65 -11.46 5.23
N ASP A 252 4.97 -11.29 5.39
CA ASP A 252 5.70 -11.89 6.50
C ASP A 252 5.17 -11.42 7.86
N HIS A 253 4.92 -10.11 7.99
CA HIS A 253 4.33 -9.51 9.19
C HIS A 253 2.90 -10.00 9.42
N PHE A 254 2.07 -10.00 8.37
CA PHE A 254 0.70 -10.52 8.41
C PHE A 254 0.64 -12.00 8.83
N ASP A 255 1.48 -12.85 8.23
CA ASP A 255 1.52 -14.29 8.49
C ASP A 255 2.02 -14.58 9.90
N GLN A 256 3.02 -13.82 10.38
CA GLN A 256 3.51 -13.95 11.75
C GLN A 256 2.43 -13.54 12.77
N GLY A 257 1.77 -12.40 12.56
CA GLY A 257 0.65 -11.99 13.40
C GLY A 257 -0.47 -13.03 13.42
N THR A 258 -0.84 -13.55 12.25
CA THR A 258 -1.88 -14.58 12.12
C THR A 258 -1.50 -15.88 12.84
N ARG A 259 -0.22 -16.30 12.80
CA ARG A 259 0.26 -17.46 13.57
C ARG A 259 0.15 -17.21 15.07
N ASN A 260 0.54 -16.04 15.55
CA ASN A 260 0.46 -15.68 16.97
C ASN A 260 -1.00 -15.59 17.47
N LEU A 261 -1.95 -15.30 16.59
CA LEU A 261 -3.39 -15.38 16.89
C LEU A 261 -3.96 -16.81 16.89
N ARG A 262 -3.17 -17.84 16.57
CA ARG A 262 -3.59 -19.26 16.65
C ARG A 262 -3.01 -19.98 17.87
N THR A 263 -1.91 -19.47 18.41
CA THR A 263 -1.34 -19.88 19.70
C THR A 263 -2.18 -19.34 20.86
#